data_AF-A0AAU6V4C5-F1
#
_entry.id   AF-A0AAU6V4C5-F1
#
_cell.length_a   1.000
_cell.length_b   1.000
_cell.length_c   1.000
_cell.angle_alpha   90.00
_cell.angle_beta   90.00
_cell.angle_gamma   90.00
#
_symmetry.space_group_name_H-M   'P 1'
#
loop_
_entity.id
_entity.type
_entity.pdbx_description
1 polymer ?
#
loop_
_entity_poly.entity_id
_entity_poly.type
_entity_poly.pdbx_seq_one_letter_code
_entity_poly.pdbx_strand_id
1 'polypeptide(L)'
;MIHSVTDALQLAGQIRPISQSAPLLDMTVVNSTQESWRELLPYRQVAFERWERATRLQHNISAMQLVDAGFEEVLRVLERMRPLLLIKPSAEQFERLLSLQKQLQQLQPSYLQYPLWDPMFNIIYPRRRALRRRFRLKAVSLLEPKHREESLQLLLPGADGPQSLSLQLPANTDPSRLAQLINEQLAPLGISLNVENQQAVFECDDQLWQQLQGNLGLSGQGMRLPAGEMHNIRLEELLDWRDPREWRFDSPEMLRQTRAKLERTARRIEHWRQDWQVQKQQVTSNLSQQLGEISLPPVDACFGSQLEALLAQANIGRGHAEDLLK
;
A
#
# COMPACT_ATOMS: atom_id res chain seq x y z
N MET A 1 -13.76 -1.46 9.58
CA MET A 1 -13.49 -1.84 10.99
C MET A 1 -12.49 -2.96 10.97
N ILE A 2 -11.34 -2.80 11.64
CA ILE A 2 -10.23 -3.75 11.61
C ILE A 2 -10.57 -4.89 12.56
N HIS A 3 -10.67 -6.11 12.06
CA HIS A 3 -10.84 -7.31 12.88
C HIS A 3 -9.48 -7.76 13.44
N SER A 4 -8.94 -7.00 14.38
CA SER A 4 -7.63 -7.23 15.03
C SER A 4 -7.55 -8.57 15.78
N VAL A 5 -8.70 -9.11 16.19
CA VAL A 5 -8.78 -10.38 16.94
C VAL A 5 -8.52 -11.59 16.03
N THR A 6 -8.93 -11.53 14.76
CA THR A 6 -8.78 -12.65 13.82
C THR A 6 -7.34 -12.87 13.38
N ASP A 7 -6.58 -11.79 13.18
CA ASP A 7 -5.17 -11.86 12.81
C ASP A 7 -4.32 -12.38 13.98
N ALA A 8 -4.66 -12.00 15.22
CA ALA A 8 -4.02 -12.53 16.42
C ALA A 8 -4.30 -14.03 16.63
N LEU A 9 -5.50 -14.51 16.28
CA LEU A 9 -5.87 -15.92 16.37
C LEU A 9 -5.23 -16.77 15.26
N GLN A 10 -5.04 -16.24 14.05
CA GLN A 10 -4.29 -16.94 13.00
C GLN A 10 -2.80 -17.12 13.37
N LEU A 11 -2.22 -16.14 14.08
CA LEU A 11 -0.86 -16.23 14.62
C LEU A 11 -0.71 -17.27 15.74
N ALA A 12 -1.71 -17.41 16.61
CA ALA A 12 -1.69 -18.41 17.68
C ALA A 12 -1.73 -19.86 17.14
N GLY A 13 -2.36 -20.10 15.99
CA GLY A 13 -2.46 -21.42 15.36
C GLY A 13 -1.17 -21.91 14.67
N GLN A 14 -0.19 -21.05 14.43
CA GLN A 14 1.07 -21.40 13.76
C GLN A 14 2.22 -21.75 14.72
N ILE A 15 2.05 -21.53 16.02
CA ILE A 15 3.01 -21.94 17.03
C ILE A 15 2.69 -23.40 17.39
N ARG A 16 3.45 -24.36 16.82
CA ARG A 16 3.42 -25.74 17.33
C ARG A 16 3.75 -25.71 18.83
N PRO A 17 2.98 -26.40 19.70
CA PRO A 17 3.35 -26.51 21.09
C PRO A 17 4.72 -27.21 21.16
N ILE A 18 5.72 -26.52 21.70
CA ILE A 18 7.02 -27.12 21.99
C ILE A 18 6.79 -28.10 23.14
N SER A 19 6.58 -29.36 22.80
CA SER A 19 6.63 -30.49 23.71
C SER A 19 8.08 -30.74 24.11
N GLN A 20 8.61 -29.94 25.03
CA GLN A 20 9.82 -30.29 25.76
C GLN A 20 9.57 -30.02 27.24
N SER A 21 9.30 -31.12 27.94
CA SER A 21 9.26 -31.21 29.39
C SER A 21 10.59 -30.76 29.99
N ALA A 22 10.64 -29.52 30.48
CA ALA A 22 11.65 -29.10 31.44
C ALA A 22 11.42 -29.87 32.77
N PRO A 23 12.48 -30.21 33.52
CA PRO A 23 12.35 -31.00 34.74
C PRO A 23 11.49 -30.25 35.75
N LEU A 24 10.49 -30.96 36.28
CA LEU A 24 9.59 -30.51 37.34
C LEU A 24 10.43 -30.10 38.56
N LEU A 25 10.63 -28.78 38.73
CA LEU A 25 10.89 -28.24 40.04
C LEU A 25 9.62 -28.47 40.87
N ASP A 26 9.82 -29.13 42.00
CA ASP A 26 8.81 -29.61 42.93
C ASP A 26 8.00 -28.42 43.49
N MET A 27 7.03 -27.97 42.71
CA MET A 27 6.07 -26.94 43.09
C MET A 27 4.98 -27.64 43.88
N THR A 28 5.09 -27.57 45.20
CA THR A 28 3.95 -27.82 46.09
C THR A 28 2.77 -27.00 45.56
N VAL A 29 1.74 -27.71 45.10
CA VAL A 29 0.51 -27.11 44.57
C VAL A 29 -0.18 -26.45 45.75
N VAL A 30 0.11 -25.16 45.96
CA VAL A 30 -0.71 -24.31 46.81
C VAL A 30 -2.09 -24.32 46.18
N ASN A 31 -3.06 -24.86 46.91
CA ASN A 31 -4.49 -24.82 46.59
C ASN A 31 -4.91 -23.34 46.48
N SER A 32 -4.69 -22.77 45.30
CA SER A 32 -5.18 -21.44 44.95
C SER A 32 -6.68 -21.57 44.79
N THR A 33 -7.39 -20.90 45.69
CA THR A 33 -8.84 -20.73 45.64
C THR A 33 -9.23 -20.21 44.26
N GLN A 34 -10.35 -20.73 43.74
CA GLN A 34 -11.00 -20.37 42.46
C GLN A 34 -11.32 -18.86 42.30
N GLU A 35 -10.91 -17.99 43.22
CA GLU A 35 -11.13 -16.55 43.22
C GLU A 35 -9.85 -15.75 42.89
N SER A 36 -8.67 -16.31 43.16
CA SER A 36 -7.36 -15.66 42.95
C SER A 36 -7.06 -15.28 41.49
N TRP A 37 -7.56 -16.03 40.51
CA TRP A 37 -7.40 -15.68 39.09
C TRP A 37 -8.24 -14.48 38.67
N ARG A 38 -9.35 -14.18 39.37
CA ARG A 38 -10.23 -13.04 39.05
C ARG A 38 -9.57 -11.72 39.42
N GLU A 39 -8.78 -11.70 40.49
CA GLU A 39 -7.98 -10.54 40.92
C GLU A 39 -6.82 -10.23 39.95
N LEU A 40 -6.38 -11.23 39.17
CA LEU A 40 -5.30 -11.10 38.18
C LEU A 40 -5.78 -10.68 36.79
N LEU A 41 -7.09 -10.69 36.52
CA LEU A 41 -7.65 -10.31 35.21
C LEU A 41 -7.26 -8.89 34.77
N PRO A 42 -7.31 -7.85 35.64
CA PRO A 42 -6.94 -6.49 35.26
C PRO A 42 -5.44 -6.39 34.91
N TYR A 43 -4.56 -7.06 35.67
CA TYR A 43 -3.12 -7.06 35.40
C TYR A 43 -2.77 -7.78 34.09
N ARG A 44 -3.44 -8.91 33.82
CA ARG A 44 -3.27 -9.63 32.56
C ARG A 44 -3.73 -8.78 31.38
N GLN A 45 -4.88 -8.11 31.48
CA GLN A 45 -5.36 -7.20 30.43
C GLN A 45 -4.36 -6.07 30.16
N VAL A 46 -3.87 -5.40 31.21
CA VAL A 46 -2.85 -4.33 31.06
C VAL A 46 -1.54 -4.87 30.47
N ALA A 47 -1.11 -6.07 30.87
CA ALA A 47 0.09 -6.70 30.32
C ALA A 47 -0.09 -7.09 28.83
N PHE A 48 -1.26 -7.62 28.46
CA PHE A 48 -1.60 -7.92 27.07
C PHE A 48 -1.67 -6.64 26.22
N GLU A 49 -2.31 -5.58 26.70
CA GLU A 49 -2.37 -4.29 26.02
C GLU A 49 -0.98 -3.69 25.82
N ARG A 50 -0.10 -3.80 26.84
CA ARG A 50 1.30 -3.36 26.73
C ARG A 50 2.05 -4.16 25.68
N TRP A 51 1.88 -5.48 25.67
CA TRP A 51 2.51 -6.37 24.69
C TRP A 51 1.99 -6.13 23.28
N GLU A 52 0.69 -5.99 23.08
CA GLU A 52 0.08 -5.67 21.78
C GLU A 52 0.59 -4.33 21.26
N ARG A 53 0.62 -3.30 22.11
CA ARG A 53 1.11 -1.97 21.75
C ARG A 53 2.59 -2.00 21.39
N ALA A 54 3.43 -2.67 22.19
CA ALA A 54 4.85 -2.82 21.91
C ALA A 54 5.08 -3.55 20.58
N THR A 55 4.35 -4.64 20.34
CA THR A 55 4.42 -5.44 19.12
C THR A 55 3.98 -4.63 17.89
N ARG A 56 2.86 -3.90 17.97
CA ARG A 56 2.40 -3.02 16.89
C ARG A 56 3.41 -1.91 16.57
N LEU A 57 4.03 -1.33 17.59
CA LEU A 57 5.07 -0.32 17.41
C LEU A 57 6.33 -0.91 16.79
N GLN A 58 6.75 -2.10 17.22
CA GLN A 58 7.87 -2.82 16.61
C GLN A 58 7.62 -3.07 15.12
N HIS A 59 6.42 -3.56 14.77
CA HIS A 59 6.03 -3.75 13.37
C HIS A 59 6.08 -2.44 12.57
N ASN A 60 5.58 -1.34 13.14
CA ASN A 60 5.68 -0.03 12.52
C ASN A 60 7.14 0.38 12.30
N ILE A 61 8.00 0.28 13.32
CA ILE A 61 9.42 0.67 13.24
C ILE A 61 10.15 -0.17 12.19
N SER A 62 9.92 -1.48 12.15
CA SER A 62 10.50 -2.36 11.14
C SER A 62 10.05 -1.97 9.73
N ALA A 63 8.76 -1.71 9.52
CA ALA A 63 8.26 -1.22 8.24
C ALA A 63 8.88 0.14 7.87
N MET A 64 9.03 1.06 8.83
CA MET A 64 9.68 2.35 8.61
C MET A 64 11.14 2.21 8.18
N GLN A 65 11.89 1.29 8.80
CA GLN A 65 13.29 1.00 8.43
C GLN A 65 13.40 0.41 7.02
N LEU A 66 12.47 -0.45 6.62
CA LEU A 66 12.44 -1.01 5.26
C LEU A 66 12.12 0.06 4.21
N VAL A 67 11.24 1.01 4.53
CA VAL A 67 10.97 2.19 3.68
C VAL A 67 12.25 3.04 3.53
N ASP A 68 12.94 3.32 4.64
CA ASP A 68 14.20 4.09 4.63
C ASP A 68 15.24 3.43 3.70
N ALA A 69 15.53 2.15 3.93
CA ALA A 69 16.50 1.38 3.15
C ALA A 69 16.11 1.30 1.67
N GLY A 70 14.81 1.15 1.41
CA GLY A 70 14.28 1.18 0.06
C GLY A 70 14.53 2.53 -0.63
N PHE A 71 14.20 3.65 0.01
CA PHE A 71 14.38 4.97 -0.60
C PHE A 71 15.85 5.31 -0.81
N GLU A 72 16.75 4.85 0.06
CA GLU A 72 18.19 4.94 -0.16
C GLU A 72 18.63 4.22 -1.44
N GLU A 73 18.13 3.01 -1.68
CA GLU A 73 18.45 2.27 -2.91
C GLU A 73 17.86 2.96 -4.14
N VAL A 74 16.64 3.49 -4.06
CA VAL A 74 16.05 4.28 -5.15
C VAL A 74 16.94 5.48 -5.47
N LEU A 75 17.31 6.30 -4.48
CA LEU A 75 18.20 7.46 -4.69
C LEU A 75 19.55 7.05 -5.28
N ARG A 76 20.13 5.93 -4.82
CA ARG A 76 21.38 5.39 -5.36
C ARG A 76 21.25 5.03 -6.84
N VAL A 77 20.13 4.43 -7.25
CA VAL A 77 19.88 4.12 -8.66
C VAL A 77 19.67 5.39 -9.48
N LEU A 78 18.93 6.37 -8.96
CA LEU A 78 18.74 7.66 -9.64
C LEU A 78 20.06 8.40 -9.87
N GLU A 79 20.97 8.42 -8.88
CA GLU A 79 22.31 9.00 -9.04
C GLU A 79 23.17 8.25 -10.08
N ARG A 80 23.01 6.94 -10.22
CA ARG A 80 23.68 6.16 -11.28
C ARG A 80 23.14 6.46 -12.68
N MET A 81 21.85 6.77 -12.80
CA MET A 81 21.23 7.15 -14.08
C MET A 81 21.63 8.57 -14.51
N ARG A 82 21.81 9.48 -13.54
CA ARG A 82 22.11 10.90 -13.77
C ARG A 82 23.23 11.17 -14.79
N PRO A 83 24.45 10.61 -14.69
CA PRO A 83 25.52 10.88 -15.65
C PRO A 83 25.19 10.36 -17.06
N LEU A 84 24.44 9.26 -17.16
CA LEU A 84 24.07 8.66 -18.45
C LEU A 84 23.06 9.52 -19.22
N LEU A 85 22.31 10.38 -18.53
CA LEU A 85 21.35 11.32 -19.14
C LEU A 85 21.98 12.65 -19.57
N LEU A 86 23.25 12.91 -19.23
CA LEU A 86 23.96 14.16 -19.60
C LEU A 86 24.54 14.11 -21.01
N ILE A 87 24.81 12.91 -21.50
CA ILE A 87 25.51 12.64 -22.76
C ILE A 87 24.51 11.94 -23.70
N LYS A 88 24.73 12.02 -25.02
CA LYS A 88 24.01 11.15 -25.95
C LYS A 88 24.47 9.70 -25.67
N PRO A 89 23.59 8.82 -25.17
CA PRO A 89 24.01 7.51 -24.71
C PRO A 89 24.52 6.67 -25.89
N SER A 90 25.67 6.00 -25.70
CA SER A 90 26.06 4.89 -26.57
C SER A 90 25.08 3.71 -26.42
N ALA A 91 25.15 2.72 -27.32
CA ALA A 91 24.30 1.53 -27.24
C ALA A 91 24.40 0.83 -25.87
N GLU A 92 25.62 0.68 -25.35
CA GLU A 92 25.86 0.09 -24.02
C GLU A 92 25.28 0.94 -22.88
N GLN A 93 25.39 2.27 -22.98
CA GLN A 93 24.84 3.18 -21.97
C GLN A 93 23.31 3.18 -21.99
N PHE A 94 22.71 3.00 -23.17
CA PHE A 94 21.26 2.85 -23.33
C PHE A 94 20.75 1.56 -22.69
N GLU A 95 21.39 0.41 -22.94
CA GLU A 95 21.08 -0.85 -22.26
C GLU A 95 21.25 -0.74 -20.73
N ARG A 96 22.27 0.02 -20.28
CA ARG A 96 22.46 0.31 -18.87
C ARG A 96 21.33 1.17 -18.29
N LEU A 97 20.83 2.16 -19.02
CA LEU A 97 19.66 2.96 -18.60
C LEU A 97 18.41 2.10 -18.48
N LEU A 98 18.16 1.21 -19.45
CA LEU A 98 17.02 0.29 -19.41
C LEU A 98 17.10 -0.70 -18.24
N SER A 99 18.29 -1.24 -17.96
CA SER A 99 18.47 -2.14 -16.81
C SER A 99 18.29 -1.42 -15.47
N LEU A 100 18.77 -0.18 -15.32
CA LEU A 100 18.54 0.63 -14.12
C LEU A 100 17.05 1.01 -13.98
N GLN A 101 16.36 1.35 -15.07
CA GLN A 101 14.92 1.59 -15.07
C GLN A 101 14.15 0.34 -14.62
N LYS A 102 14.52 -0.84 -15.14
CA LYS A 102 13.91 -2.12 -14.72
C LYS A 102 14.19 -2.41 -13.25
N GLN A 103 15.40 -2.12 -12.76
CA GLN A 103 15.72 -2.24 -11.34
C GLN A 103 14.79 -1.37 -10.49
N LEU A 104 14.57 -0.09 -10.85
CA LEU A 104 13.63 0.79 -10.13
C LEU A 104 12.20 0.23 -10.09
N GLN A 105 11.73 -0.33 -11.21
CA GLN A 105 10.39 -0.93 -11.28
C GLN A 105 10.23 -2.15 -10.38
N GLN A 106 11.31 -2.87 -10.12
CA GLN A 106 11.34 -4.06 -9.26
C GLN A 106 11.57 -3.73 -7.78
N LEU A 107 12.02 -2.51 -7.45
CA LEU A 107 12.17 -2.06 -6.07
C LEU A 107 10.79 -1.81 -5.44
N GLN A 108 10.24 -2.86 -4.84
CA GLN A 108 9.03 -2.81 -4.03
C GLN A 108 9.28 -3.52 -2.70
N PRO A 109 9.80 -2.81 -1.68
CA PRO A 109 9.96 -3.37 -0.36
C PRO A 109 8.58 -3.73 0.19
N SER A 110 8.51 -4.90 0.81
CA SER A 110 7.30 -5.42 1.42
C SER A 110 7.54 -5.76 2.88
N TYR A 111 6.49 -5.63 3.68
CA TYR A 111 6.49 -6.03 5.08
C TYR A 111 5.28 -6.92 5.32
N LEU A 112 5.52 -8.13 5.84
CA LEU A 112 4.48 -9.15 6.02
C LEU A 112 3.67 -9.37 4.71
N GLN A 113 4.36 -9.41 3.57
CA GLN A 113 3.78 -9.57 2.21
C GLN A 113 2.97 -8.37 1.69
N TYR A 114 2.92 -7.26 2.43
CA TYR A 114 2.27 -6.03 1.97
C TYR A 114 3.30 -5.05 1.40
N PRO A 115 3.08 -4.48 0.21
CA PRO A 115 3.96 -3.45 -0.34
C PRO A 115 3.91 -2.20 0.54
N LEU A 116 5.07 -1.60 0.77
CA LEU A 116 5.20 -0.42 1.63
C LEU A 116 4.94 0.90 0.89
N TRP A 117 5.15 0.91 -0.43
CA TRP A 117 4.93 2.06 -1.29
C TRP A 117 4.29 1.66 -2.63
N ASP A 118 3.80 2.65 -3.37
CA ASP A 118 3.32 2.47 -4.75
C ASP A 118 4.45 2.61 -5.80
N PRO A 119 4.21 2.26 -7.09
CA PRO A 119 5.18 2.47 -8.17
C PRO A 119 5.60 3.93 -8.40
N MET A 120 4.89 4.89 -7.80
CA MET A 120 5.16 6.33 -7.87
C MET A 120 5.93 6.83 -6.63
N PHE A 121 6.44 5.90 -5.81
CA PHE A 121 7.20 6.12 -4.58
C PHE A 121 6.43 6.84 -3.47
N ASN A 122 5.09 6.74 -3.44
CA ASN A 122 4.29 7.21 -2.31
C ASN A 122 4.15 6.10 -1.26
N ILE A 123 4.38 6.45 0.00
CA ILE A 123 4.25 5.54 1.13
C ILE A 123 2.76 5.16 1.32
N ILE A 124 2.47 3.86 1.32
CA ILE A 124 1.12 3.29 1.54
C ILE A 124 0.97 2.79 2.99
N TYR A 125 2.06 2.48 3.69
CA TYR A 125 2.02 2.00 5.07
C TYR A 125 2.25 3.14 6.09
N PRO A 126 1.58 3.18 7.26
CA PRO A 126 0.55 2.26 7.77
C PRO A 126 -0.87 2.60 7.29
N ARG A 127 -1.06 3.81 6.73
CA ARG A 127 -2.36 4.27 6.22
C ARG A 127 -2.54 3.78 4.79
N ARG A 128 -3.13 2.59 4.63
CA ARG A 128 -3.41 1.95 3.34
C ARG A 128 -4.13 2.94 2.40
N ARG A 129 -3.36 3.68 1.62
CA ARG A 129 -3.88 4.54 0.57
C ARG A 129 -4.13 3.64 -0.64
N ALA A 130 -5.35 3.63 -1.13
CA ALA A 130 -5.65 2.93 -2.37
C ALA A 130 -4.88 3.60 -3.51
N LEU A 131 -4.08 2.81 -4.23
CA LEU A 131 -3.39 3.26 -5.42
C LEU A 131 -4.45 3.52 -6.49
N ARG A 132 -4.54 4.77 -6.93
CA ARG A 132 -5.46 5.17 -7.99
C ARG A 132 -4.74 5.13 -9.34
N ARG A 133 -5.29 4.34 -10.25
CA ARG A 133 -4.80 4.16 -11.63
C ARG A 133 -5.60 5.04 -12.55
N ARG A 134 -4.93 5.69 -13.49
CA ARG A 134 -5.54 6.59 -14.47
C ARG A 134 -5.47 5.96 -15.85
N PHE A 135 -6.53 6.05 -16.64
CA PHE A 135 -6.58 5.46 -17.96
C PHE A 135 -7.50 6.19 -18.94
N ARG A 136 -7.35 5.91 -20.23
CA ARG A 136 -8.20 6.39 -21.33
C ARG A 136 -8.74 5.23 -22.16
N LEU A 137 -9.83 5.48 -22.87
CA LEU A 137 -10.40 4.58 -23.87
C LEU A 137 -9.75 4.89 -25.22
N LYS A 138 -8.99 3.95 -25.80
CA LYS A 138 -8.19 4.21 -27.00
C LYS A 138 -9.03 4.46 -28.27
N ALA A 139 -10.18 3.79 -28.37
CA ALA A 139 -10.98 3.75 -29.60
C ALA A 139 -12.33 4.48 -29.49
N VAL A 140 -12.67 5.02 -28.31
CA VAL A 140 -14.00 5.58 -28.05
C VAL A 140 -13.88 6.89 -27.30
N SER A 141 -14.38 7.96 -27.91
CA SER A 141 -14.52 9.26 -27.25
C SER A 141 -15.95 9.42 -26.74
N LEU A 142 -16.13 9.39 -25.42
CA LEU A 142 -17.45 9.57 -24.79
C LEU A 142 -17.89 11.03 -24.74
N LEU A 143 -16.94 11.99 -24.77
CA LEU A 143 -17.23 13.41 -24.56
C LEU A 143 -17.61 14.18 -25.83
N GLU A 144 -17.52 13.59 -27.02
CA GLU A 144 -17.96 14.26 -28.24
C GLU A 144 -19.48 14.46 -28.21
N PRO A 145 -20.02 15.66 -28.44
CA PRO A 145 -21.46 15.85 -28.52
C PRO A 145 -22.03 15.12 -29.74
N LYS A 146 -23.19 14.48 -29.59
CA LYS A 146 -23.94 13.82 -30.68
C LYS A 146 -25.36 14.36 -30.75
N HIS A 147 -25.96 14.32 -31.94
CA HIS A 147 -27.28 14.89 -32.20
C HIS A 147 -28.45 14.07 -31.66
N ARG A 148 -28.22 12.83 -31.23
CA ARG A 148 -29.24 11.93 -30.69
C ARG A 148 -28.82 11.48 -29.31
N GLU A 149 -29.81 11.24 -28.47
CA GLU A 149 -29.62 10.55 -27.20
C GLU A 149 -29.18 9.12 -27.48
N GLU A 150 -28.27 8.61 -26.67
CA GLU A 150 -27.77 7.25 -26.78
C GLU A 150 -27.64 6.63 -25.39
N SER A 151 -27.85 5.31 -25.32
CA SER A 151 -27.56 4.51 -24.14
C SER A 151 -26.43 3.54 -24.45
N LEU A 152 -25.38 3.55 -23.63
CA LEU A 152 -24.26 2.61 -23.72
C LEU A 152 -24.34 1.61 -22.58
N GLN A 153 -24.17 0.33 -22.87
CA GLN A 153 -24.02 -0.69 -21.85
C GLN A 153 -22.55 -0.98 -21.61
N LEU A 154 -22.11 -0.87 -20.36
CA LEU A 154 -20.77 -1.25 -19.91
C LEU A 154 -20.85 -2.55 -19.15
N LEU A 155 -19.85 -3.39 -19.35
CA LEU A 155 -19.64 -4.61 -18.59
C LEU A 155 -18.38 -4.45 -17.75
N LEU A 156 -18.56 -4.38 -16.44
CA LEU A 156 -17.48 -4.25 -15.47
C LEU A 156 -17.36 -5.52 -14.63
N PRO A 157 -16.15 -5.93 -14.25
CA PRO A 157 -15.98 -6.99 -13.27
C PRO A 157 -16.42 -6.49 -11.88
N GLY A 158 -17.23 -7.29 -11.18
CA GLY A 158 -17.68 -7.01 -9.81
C GLY A 158 -17.34 -8.15 -8.85
N ALA A 159 -17.47 -7.89 -7.55
CA ALA A 159 -17.17 -8.87 -6.50
C ALA A 159 -18.06 -10.13 -6.58
N ASP A 160 -19.33 -9.96 -6.96
CA ASP A 160 -20.34 -11.03 -7.05
C ASP A 160 -20.61 -11.49 -8.50
N GLY A 161 -19.77 -11.08 -9.45
CA GLY A 161 -19.93 -11.36 -10.88
C GLY A 161 -19.88 -10.10 -11.76
N PRO A 162 -20.01 -10.26 -13.09
CA PRO A 162 -19.98 -9.13 -14.01
C PRO A 162 -21.20 -8.21 -13.80
N GLN A 163 -20.93 -6.92 -13.60
CA GLN A 163 -21.94 -5.88 -13.43
C GLN A 163 -22.14 -5.14 -14.75
N SER A 164 -23.41 -5.03 -15.17
CA SER A 164 -23.76 -4.21 -16.32
C SER A 164 -24.27 -2.84 -15.87
N LEU A 165 -23.70 -1.77 -16.42
CA LEU A 165 -24.16 -0.40 -16.22
C LEU A 165 -24.66 0.17 -17.54
N SER A 166 -25.84 0.78 -17.52
CA SER A 166 -26.34 1.58 -18.64
C SER A 166 -25.98 3.04 -18.43
N LEU A 167 -25.07 3.58 -19.25
CA LEU A 167 -24.78 5.01 -19.32
C LEU A 167 -25.77 5.68 -20.25
N GLN A 168 -26.46 6.70 -19.73
CA GLN A 168 -27.31 7.58 -20.53
C GLN A 168 -26.52 8.81 -20.96
N LEU A 169 -26.49 9.07 -22.27
CA LEU A 169 -25.77 10.16 -22.91
C LEU A 169 -26.77 11.04 -23.67
N PRO A 170 -27.12 12.22 -23.15
CA PRO A 170 -28.12 13.09 -23.78
C PRO A 170 -27.60 13.76 -25.07
N ALA A 171 -28.54 14.11 -25.95
CA ALA A 171 -28.23 14.80 -27.21
C ALA A 171 -27.69 16.21 -26.98
N ASN A 172 -26.80 16.66 -27.87
CA ASN A 172 -26.27 18.03 -27.95
C ASN A 172 -25.81 18.63 -26.60
N THR A 173 -25.29 17.79 -25.70
CA THR A 173 -24.84 18.23 -24.38
C THR A 173 -23.39 18.66 -24.43
N ASP A 174 -23.07 19.74 -23.72
CA ASP A 174 -21.69 20.22 -23.60
C ASP A 174 -20.77 19.15 -23.00
N PRO A 175 -19.52 19.03 -23.47
CA PRO A 175 -18.57 18.02 -22.99
C PRO A 175 -18.37 18.01 -21.47
N SER A 176 -18.39 19.20 -20.83
CA SER A 176 -18.25 19.35 -19.38
C SER A 176 -19.45 18.81 -18.62
N ARG A 177 -20.67 19.06 -19.11
CA ARG A 177 -21.91 18.55 -18.51
C ARG A 177 -22.05 17.05 -18.72
N LEU A 178 -21.68 16.57 -19.90
CA LEU A 178 -21.66 15.15 -20.23
C LEU A 178 -20.65 14.41 -19.33
N ALA A 179 -19.46 14.97 -19.10
CA ALA A 179 -18.48 14.41 -18.17
C ALA A 179 -19.02 14.28 -16.73
N GLN A 180 -19.74 15.29 -16.24
CA GLN A 180 -20.38 15.21 -14.91
C GLN A 180 -21.41 14.09 -14.83
N LEU A 181 -22.29 13.97 -15.84
CA LEU A 181 -23.30 12.92 -15.89
C LEU A 181 -22.69 11.52 -15.94
N ILE A 182 -21.62 11.33 -16.71
CA ILE A 182 -20.89 10.05 -16.71
C ILE A 182 -20.27 9.79 -15.35
N ASN A 183 -19.63 10.80 -14.74
CA ASN A 183 -18.98 10.65 -13.43
C ASN A 183 -19.99 10.26 -12.34
N GLU A 184 -21.18 10.86 -12.31
CA GLU A 184 -22.26 10.52 -11.38
C GLU A 184 -22.72 9.07 -11.56
N GLN A 185 -22.82 8.58 -12.80
CA GLN A 185 -23.22 7.21 -13.10
C GLN A 185 -22.13 6.17 -12.81
N LEU A 186 -20.84 6.54 -12.93
CA LEU A 186 -19.69 5.67 -12.67
C LEU A 186 -19.22 5.68 -11.21
N ALA A 187 -19.52 6.73 -10.44
CA ALA A 187 -19.11 6.87 -9.05
C ALA A 187 -19.48 5.67 -8.14
N PRO A 188 -20.67 5.05 -8.25
CA PRO A 188 -21.03 3.86 -7.45
C PRO A 188 -20.09 2.66 -7.67
N LEU A 189 -19.41 2.62 -8.81
CA LEU A 189 -18.51 1.54 -9.21
C LEU A 189 -17.03 1.86 -8.88
N GLY A 190 -16.78 2.96 -8.18
CA GLY A 190 -15.41 3.36 -7.80
C GLY A 190 -14.57 3.88 -8.98
N ILE A 191 -15.22 4.24 -10.09
CA ILE A 191 -14.58 4.89 -11.24
C ILE A 191 -14.97 6.36 -11.22
N SER A 192 -13.97 7.23 -11.24
CA SER A 192 -14.15 8.67 -11.41
C SER A 192 -13.71 9.10 -12.79
N LEU A 193 -14.35 10.13 -13.34
CA LEU A 193 -14.02 10.71 -14.64
C LEU A 193 -13.61 12.18 -14.47
N ASN A 194 -12.44 12.50 -14.99
CA ASN A 194 -11.90 13.85 -15.11
C ASN A 194 -11.72 14.22 -16.59
N VAL A 195 -11.80 15.51 -16.90
CA VAL A 195 -11.56 16.02 -18.26
C VAL A 195 -10.19 16.69 -18.31
N GLU A 196 -9.30 16.18 -19.16
CA GLU A 196 -7.99 16.78 -19.41
C GLU A 196 -7.80 16.97 -20.91
N ASN A 197 -7.42 18.18 -21.33
CA ASN A 197 -7.21 18.50 -22.75
C ASN A 197 -8.38 18.08 -23.65
N GLN A 198 -9.62 18.28 -23.19
CA GLN A 198 -10.88 17.87 -23.86
C GLN A 198 -11.06 16.34 -24.02
N GLN A 199 -10.28 15.52 -23.32
CA GLN A 199 -10.39 14.06 -23.32
C GLN A 199 -10.89 13.54 -21.97
N ALA A 200 -11.64 12.43 -21.99
CA ALA A 200 -12.05 11.73 -20.77
C ALA A 200 -10.86 10.94 -20.21
N VAL A 201 -10.54 11.21 -18.94
CA VAL A 201 -9.57 10.48 -18.15
C VAL A 201 -10.29 9.80 -17.00
N PHE A 202 -10.22 8.49 -16.95
CA PHE A 202 -10.84 7.68 -15.92
C PHE A 202 -9.82 7.40 -14.82
N GLU A 203 -10.27 7.31 -13.58
CA GLU A 203 -9.46 6.97 -12.43
C GLU A 203 -10.19 5.91 -11.57
N CYS A 204 -9.50 4.80 -11.28
CA CYS A 204 -10.04 3.68 -10.49
C CYS A 204 -9.01 3.15 -9.49
N ASP A 205 -9.44 2.30 -8.55
CA ASP A 205 -8.53 1.62 -7.63
C ASP A 205 -7.74 0.49 -8.33
N ASP A 206 -6.53 0.22 -7.84
CA ASP A 206 -5.65 -0.82 -8.40
C ASP A 206 -6.31 -2.20 -8.45
N GLN A 207 -7.16 -2.55 -7.47
CA GLN A 207 -7.92 -3.80 -7.50
C GLN A 207 -8.86 -3.89 -8.72
N LEU A 208 -9.60 -2.82 -9.02
CA LEU A 208 -10.48 -2.78 -10.19
C LEU A 208 -9.65 -2.79 -11.47
N TRP A 209 -8.53 -2.07 -11.49
CA TRP A 209 -7.60 -2.07 -12.63
C TRP A 209 -7.09 -3.48 -12.98
N GLN A 210 -6.70 -4.28 -11.98
CA GLN A 210 -6.27 -5.66 -12.20
C GLN A 210 -7.41 -6.53 -12.76
N GLN A 211 -8.65 -6.29 -12.32
CA GLN A 211 -9.82 -7.03 -12.81
C GLN A 211 -10.19 -6.66 -14.25
N LEU A 212 -9.98 -5.40 -14.66
CA LEU A 212 -10.23 -4.95 -16.04
C LEU A 212 -9.25 -5.58 -17.04
N GLN A 213 -8.06 -5.99 -16.60
CA GLN A 213 -7.04 -6.61 -17.48
C GLN A 213 -6.76 -5.80 -18.76
N GLY A 214 -6.89 -4.47 -18.71
CA GLY A 214 -6.69 -3.58 -19.85
C GLY A 214 -7.80 -3.58 -20.90
N ASN A 215 -8.94 -4.22 -20.64
CA ASN A 215 -10.10 -4.23 -21.55
C ASN A 215 -11.39 -3.85 -20.82
N LEU A 216 -12.31 -3.21 -21.54
CA LEU A 216 -13.63 -2.85 -21.03
C LEU A 216 -14.69 -3.22 -22.07
N GLY A 217 -15.64 -4.06 -21.68
CA GLY A 217 -16.77 -4.42 -22.53
C GLY A 217 -17.73 -3.24 -22.64
N LEU A 218 -18.01 -2.80 -23.87
CA LEU A 218 -18.93 -1.72 -24.14
C LEU A 218 -19.80 -2.02 -25.37
N SER A 219 -21.10 -1.84 -25.25
CA SER A 219 -22.07 -1.98 -26.34
C SER A 219 -22.84 -0.68 -26.52
N GLY A 220 -23.07 -0.28 -27.77
CA GLY A 220 -23.78 0.95 -28.10
C GLY A 220 -24.96 0.73 -29.05
N GLN A 221 -25.53 1.83 -29.51
CA GLN A 221 -26.73 1.85 -30.36
C GLN A 221 -26.45 2.30 -31.81
N GLY A 222 -25.19 2.22 -32.26
CA GLY A 222 -24.80 2.61 -33.63
C GLY A 222 -24.30 4.05 -33.80
N MET A 223 -24.23 4.84 -32.73
CA MET A 223 -23.79 6.24 -32.78
C MET A 223 -22.27 6.41 -32.62
N ARG A 224 -21.71 5.91 -31.50
CA ARG A 224 -20.25 5.85 -31.27
C ARG A 224 -19.65 4.47 -31.48
N LEU A 225 -20.47 3.44 -31.24
CA LEU A 225 -20.11 2.05 -31.33
C LEU A 225 -21.16 1.32 -32.18
N PRO A 226 -20.77 0.26 -32.91
CA PRO A 226 -21.72 -0.58 -33.63
C PRO A 226 -22.85 -1.06 -32.71
N ALA A 227 -24.04 -1.19 -33.29
CA ALA A 227 -25.20 -1.66 -32.53
C ALA A 227 -25.15 -3.18 -32.33
N GLY A 228 -25.57 -3.63 -31.15
CA GLY A 228 -25.97 -5.03 -30.91
C GLY A 228 -24.89 -5.97 -30.37
N GLU A 229 -23.61 -5.70 -30.61
CA GLU A 229 -22.53 -6.53 -30.06
C GLU A 229 -21.76 -5.83 -28.93
N MET A 230 -21.22 -6.63 -28.02
CA MET A 230 -20.32 -6.15 -26.97
C MET A 230 -18.91 -6.03 -27.55
N HIS A 231 -18.33 -4.84 -27.52
CA HIS A 231 -16.98 -4.60 -27.98
C HIS A 231 -16.01 -4.45 -26.81
N ASN A 232 -14.89 -5.17 -26.86
CA ASN A 232 -13.82 -5.00 -25.89
C ASN A 232 -12.95 -3.81 -26.28
N ILE A 233 -13.16 -2.69 -25.60
CA ILE A 233 -12.36 -1.48 -25.77
C ILE A 233 -11.06 -1.63 -24.99
N ARG A 234 -9.94 -1.44 -25.67
CA ARG A 234 -8.62 -1.41 -25.04
C ARG A 234 -8.45 -0.14 -24.19
N LEU A 235 -8.01 -0.33 -22.96
CA LEU A 235 -7.67 0.72 -22.03
C LEU A 235 -6.19 1.11 -22.19
N GLU A 236 -5.92 2.40 -22.22
CA GLU A 236 -4.58 2.96 -22.24
C GLU A 236 -4.26 3.54 -20.86
N GLU A 237 -3.30 2.95 -20.15
CA GLU A 237 -2.86 3.46 -18.84
C GLU A 237 -2.13 4.80 -19.02
N LEU A 238 -2.57 5.82 -18.29
CA LEU A 238 -1.89 7.08 -18.20
C LEU A 238 -0.94 7.06 -17.01
N LEU A 239 0.34 6.90 -17.30
CA LEU A 239 1.38 6.90 -16.30
C LEU A 239 1.70 8.31 -15.83
N ASP A 240 1.92 8.45 -14.53
CA ASP A 240 2.39 9.69 -13.96
C ASP A 240 3.88 9.90 -14.28
N TRP A 241 4.33 11.15 -14.34
CA TRP A 241 5.74 11.48 -14.56
C TRP A 241 6.69 10.87 -13.52
N ARG A 242 6.17 10.55 -12.33
CA ARG A 242 6.88 9.88 -11.23
C ARG A 242 7.15 8.40 -11.49
N ASP A 243 6.31 7.74 -12.28
CA ASP A 243 6.45 6.31 -12.56
C ASP A 243 7.67 6.09 -13.48
N PRO A 244 8.65 5.25 -13.08
CA PRO A 244 9.79 4.92 -13.92
C PRO A 244 9.42 4.38 -15.30
N ARG A 245 8.24 3.76 -15.48
CA ARG A 245 7.76 3.24 -16.77
C ARG A 245 7.52 4.33 -17.82
N GLU A 246 7.25 5.55 -17.38
CA GLU A 246 7.01 6.72 -18.24
C GLU A 246 8.32 7.40 -18.69
N TRP A 247 9.48 6.92 -18.21
CA TRP A 247 10.78 7.50 -18.55
C TRP A 247 11.27 6.94 -19.88
N ARG A 248 11.59 7.85 -20.81
CA ARG A 248 11.98 7.52 -22.18
C ARG A 248 13.38 8.07 -22.46
N PHE A 249 14.15 7.31 -23.22
CA PHE A 249 15.57 7.61 -23.50
C PHE A 249 15.87 7.71 -25.02
N ASP A 250 14.83 7.65 -25.86
CA ASP A 250 14.93 7.44 -27.31
C ASP A 250 15.45 8.66 -28.08
N SER A 251 15.28 9.86 -27.53
CA SER A 251 15.65 11.12 -28.19
C SER A 251 16.34 12.07 -27.22
N PRO A 252 17.17 13.02 -27.72
CA PRO A 252 17.85 13.99 -26.87
C PRO A 252 16.88 14.90 -26.11
N GLU A 253 15.70 15.18 -26.69
CA GLU A 253 14.64 15.92 -26.01
C GLU A 253 14.02 15.11 -24.88
N MET A 254 13.71 13.83 -25.13
CA MET A 254 13.18 12.93 -24.11
C MET A 254 14.19 12.70 -22.99
N LEU A 255 15.49 12.62 -23.28
CA LEU A 255 16.55 12.54 -22.28
C LEU A 255 16.56 13.76 -21.34
N ARG A 256 16.43 14.97 -21.90
CA ARG A 256 16.32 16.21 -21.10
C ARG A 256 15.06 16.21 -20.23
N GLN A 257 13.93 15.81 -20.78
CA GLN A 257 12.67 15.71 -20.03
C GLN A 257 12.77 14.67 -18.92
N THR A 258 13.27 13.47 -19.21
CA THR A 258 13.49 12.39 -18.24
C THR A 258 14.46 12.81 -17.15
N ARG A 259 15.54 13.55 -17.48
CA ARG A 259 16.43 14.14 -16.47
C ARG A 259 15.68 15.08 -15.53
N ALA A 260 14.85 15.97 -16.06
CA ALA A 260 14.04 16.86 -15.22
C ALA A 260 13.04 16.09 -14.34
N LYS A 261 12.41 15.02 -14.87
CA LYS A 261 11.55 14.11 -14.10
C LYS A 261 12.35 13.44 -12.96
N LEU A 262 13.52 12.88 -13.26
CA LEU A 262 14.41 12.22 -12.30
C LEU A 262 14.81 13.15 -11.14
N GLU A 263 15.26 14.37 -11.45
CA GLU A 263 15.65 15.34 -10.42
C GLU A 263 14.47 15.73 -9.51
N ARG A 264 13.26 15.88 -10.08
CA ARG A 264 12.05 16.13 -9.29
C ARG A 264 11.69 14.95 -8.41
N THR A 265 11.80 13.72 -8.93
CA THR A 265 11.55 12.50 -8.15
C THR A 265 12.56 12.36 -7.01
N ALA A 266 13.87 12.57 -7.28
CA ALA A 266 14.92 12.50 -6.27
C ALA A 266 14.71 13.51 -5.13
N ARG A 267 14.44 14.79 -5.47
CA ARG A 267 14.15 15.84 -4.46
C ARG A 267 12.94 15.49 -3.61
N ARG A 268 11.90 14.95 -4.22
CA ARG A 268 10.69 14.52 -3.51
C ARG A 268 10.99 13.36 -2.56
N ILE A 269 11.72 12.34 -3.00
CA ILE A 269 12.09 11.20 -2.15
C ILE A 269 12.96 11.67 -0.98
N GLU A 270 13.90 12.59 -1.22
CA GLU A 270 14.73 13.15 -0.15
C GLU A 270 13.88 13.92 0.87
N HIS A 271 12.91 14.72 0.41
CA HIS A 271 11.97 15.41 1.30
C HIS A 271 11.11 14.42 2.10
N TRP A 272 10.57 13.39 1.45
CA TRP A 272 9.84 12.31 2.14
C TRP A 272 10.70 11.63 3.19
N ARG A 273 11.97 11.35 2.88
CA ARG A 273 12.91 10.72 3.80
C ARG A 273 13.16 11.61 5.03
N GLN A 274 13.32 12.92 4.84
CA GLN A 274 13.47 13.86 5.96
C GLN A 274 12.23 13.88 6.86
N ASP A 275 11.04 14.01 6.26
CA ASP A 275 9.77 13.99 7.01
C ASP A 275 9.58 12.66 7.74
N TRP A 276 9.94 11.55 7.10
CA TRP A 276 9.82 10.21 7.65
C TRP A 276 10.80 9.96 8.81
N GLN A 277 12.02 10.47 8.72
CA GLN A 277 12.99 10.42 9.82
C GLN A 277 12.48 11.17 11.05
N VAL A 278 11.88 12.35 10.86
CA VAL A 278 11.25 13.10 11.95
C VAL A 278 10.10 12.28 12.57
N GLN A 279 9.24 11.68 11.76
CA GLN A 279 8.16 10.81 12.25
C GLN A 279 8.70 9.59 13.02
N LYS A 280 9.76 8.96 12.54
CA LYS A 280 10.40 7.81 13.19
C LYS A 280 10.96 8.19 14.56
N GLN A 281 11.62 9.35 14.65
CA GLN A 281 12.11 9.88 15.92
C GLN A 281 10.97 10.13 16.90
N GLN A 282 9.86 10.74 16.45
CA GLN A 282 8.67 10.96 17.27
C GLN A 282 8.05 9.64 17.76
N VAL A 283 7.91 8.64 16.89
CA VAL A 283 7.37 7.32 17.27
C VAL A 283 8.28 6.63 18.30
N THR A 284 9.59 6.76 18.13
CA THR A 284 10.58 6.16 19.04
C THR A 284 10.65 6.90 20.38
N SER A 285 10.53 8.22 20.41
CA SER A 285 10.49 9.01 21.66
C SER A 285 9.19 8.81 22.42
N ASN A 286 8.07 8.71 21.71
CA ASN A 286 6.78 8.41 22.34
C ASN A 286 6.79 7.00 22.95
N LEU A 287 7.52 6.04 22.36
CA LEU A 287 7.70 4.69 22.90
C LEU A 287 8.38 4.71 24.27
N SER A 288 9.46 5.47 24.44
CA SER A 288 10.17 5.54 25.73
C SER A 288 9.31 6.16 26.83
N GLN A 289 8.49 7.17 26.47
CA GLN A 289 7.56 7.81 27.40
C GLN A 289 6.37 6.90 27.75
N GLN A 290 5.70 6.31 26.76
CA GLN A 290 4.51 5.48 26.97
C GLN A 290 4.80 4.15 27.66
N LEU A 291 6.01 3.59 27.50
CA LEU A 291 6.43 2.41 28.27
C LEU A 291 6.74 2.75 29.74
N GLY A 292 7.00 4.02 30.05
CA GLY A 292 7.25 4.52 31.41
C GLY A 292 5.99 4.93 32.18
N GLU A 293 4.94 5.41 31.50
CA GLU A 293 3.72 5.95 32.14
C GLU A 293 2.72 4.90 32.65
N ILE A 294 2.82 3.63 32.22
CA ILE A 294 1.91 2.57 32.69
C ILE A 294 2.44 2.03 34.00
N SER A 295 2.11 2.69 35.11
CA SER A 295 2.41 2.21 36.46
C SER A 295 1.63 0.93 36.73
N LEU A 296 2.35 -0.17 37.02
CA LEU A 296 1.72 -1.35 37.60
C LEU A 296 1.10 -0.93 38.94
N PRO A 297 -0.13 -1.37 39.27
CA PRO A 297 -0.65 -1.18 40.62
C PRO A 297 0.36 -1.72 41.64
N PRO A 298 0.55 -1.05 42.79
CA PRO A 298 1.49 -1.52 43.81
C PRO A 298 1.06 -2.91 44.27
N VAL A 299 2.00 -3.86 44.20
CA VAL A 299 1.75 -5.22 44.66
C VAL A 299 2.52 -5.47 45.94
N ASP A 300 1.83 -5.96 46.97
CA ASP A 300 2.45 -6.36 48.23
C ASP A 300 3.55 -7.42 48.01
N ALA A 301 4.66 -7.22 48.74
CA ALA A 301 6.02 -7.67 48.44
C ALA A 301 6.25 -9.19 48.27
N CYS A 302 5.26 -10.05 48.46
CA CYS A 302 5.41 -11.49 48.27
C CYS A 302 5.09 -11.95 46.82
N PHE A 303 4.42 -11.11 46.02
CA PHE A 303 4.04 -11.41 44.64
C PHE A 303 4.97 -10.77 43.59
N GLY A 304 5.75 -9.76 43.99
CA GLY A 304 6.77 -9.15 43.14
C GLY A 304 7.82 -10.16 42.62
N SER A 305 8.24 -11.10 43.45
CA SER A 305 9.22 -12.14 43.10
C SER A 305 8.68 -13.19 42.12
N GLN A 306 7.39 -13.54 42.21
CA GLN A 306 6.74 -14.48 41.29
C GLN A 306 6.42 -13.83 39.93
N LEU A 307 6.07 -12.54 39.94
CA LEU A 307 5.86 -11.77 38.72
C LEU A 307 7.19 -11.44 38.03
N GLU A 308 8.27 -11.18 38.78
CA GLU A 308 9.64 -11.11 38.22
C GLU A 308 10.07 -12.43 37.56
N ALA A 309 9.75 -13.58 38.15
CA ALA A 309 10.07 -14.88 37.56
C ALA A 309 9.31 -15.15 36.23
N LEU A 310 8.03 -14.76 36.16
CA LEU A 310 7.22 -14.88 34.95
C LEU A 310 7.63 -13.87 33.86
N LEU A 311 7.95 -12.64 34.24
CA LEU A 311 8.50 -11.64 33.31
C LEU A 311 9.91 -11.98 32.85
N ALA A 312 10.74 -12.61 33.71
CA ALA A 312 12.02 -13.18 33.32
C ALA A 312 11.83 -14.29 32.29
N GLN A 313 10.83 -15.17 32.46
CA GLN A 313 10.46 -16.17 31.44
C GLN A 313 9.99 -15.55 30.11
N ALA A 314 9.24 -14.45 30.15
CA ALA A 314 8.85 -13.73 28.94
C ALA A 314 10.04 -12.99 28.27
N ASN A 315 11.00 -12.49 29.06
CA ASN A 315 12.23 -11.87 28.58
C ASN A 315 13.27 -12.87 28.05
N ILE A 316 13.21 -14.17 28.41
CA ILE A 316 14.07 -15.22 27.83
C ILE A 316 13.86 -15.32 26.30
N GLY A 317 12.67 -15.00 25.78
CA GLY A 317 12.43 -14.89 24.33
C GLY A 317 13.20 -13.76 23.63
N ARG A 318 13.71 -12.78 24.39
CA ARG A 318 14.48 -11.64 23.89
C ARG A 318 15.96 -11.99 23.71
N GLY A 319 16.52 -12.86 24.56
CA GLY A 319 17.91 -13.34 24.46
C GLY A 319 18.16 -14.23 23.23
N HIS A 320 17.18 -15.03 22.82
CA HIS A 320 17.31 -15.84 21.60
C HIS A 320 17.20 -15.04 20.30
N ALA A 321 16.61 -13.84 20.32
CA ALA A 321 16.59 -12.96 19.15
C ALA A 321 17.94 -12.27 18.92
N GLU A 322 18.74 -12.04 19.96
CA GLU A 322 20.12 -11.53 19.84
C GLU A 322 21.10 -12.60 19.35
N ASP A 323 20.91 -13.88 19.72
CA ASP A 323 21.72 -14.99 19.20
C ASP A 323 21.42 -15.34 17.72
N LEU A 324 20.25 -14.93 17.20
CA LEU A 324 19.90 -15.05 15.77
C LEU A 324 20.41 -13.89 14.90
N LEU A 325 21.05 -12.88 15.50
CA LEU A 325 21.61 -11.70 14.83
C LEU A 325 23.15 -11.67 14.80
N LYS A 326 23.82 -12.78 15.15
CA LYS A 326 25.24 -13.03 14.85
C LYS A 326 25.39 -13.89 13.59
#